data_AF-A0AAE0N341-F1
#
_entry.id   AF-A0AAE0N341-F1
#
_cell.length_a   1.000
_cell.length_b   1.000
_cell.length_c   1.000
_cell.angle_alpha   90.00
_cell.angle_beta   90.00
_cell.angle_gamma   90.00
#
_symmetry.space_group_name_H-M   'P 1'
#
loop_
_entity.id
_entity.type
_entity.pdbx_description
1 polymer ?
#
loop_
_entity_poly.entity_id
_entity_poly.type
_entity_poly.pdbx_seq_one_letter_code
_entity_poly.pdbx_strand_id
1 'polypeptide(L)'
;MGSTPNRLRFEDSGDSGLWLRTSAGSIRLNNGEPSGHDSYSIGPRWDLSGDGSWVTWRGQGSIWLPPDFRPQVSDISRDGSAIAIGRPTGHVVVLRMSMDVLFT
;
A
#
# COMPACT_ATOMS: atom_id res chain seq x y z
N MET A 1 8.81 14.21 26.31
CA MET A 1 9.19 14.40 24.88
C MET A 1 8.33 13.47 24.06
N GLY A 2 7.37 13.99 23.30
CA GLY A 2 6.46 13.16 22.51
C GLY A 2 7.17 12.61 21.28
N SER A 3 7.39 11.30 21.21
CA SER A 3 7.77 10.66 19.96
C SER A 3 6.64 10.92 18.96
N THR A 4 6.95 11.52 17.82
CA THR A 4 6.04 11.47 16.68
C THR A 4 5.68 10.00 16.42
N PRO A 5 4.39 9.65 16.28
CA PRO A 5 4.02 8.29 15.95
C PRO A 5 4.65 7.90 14.61
N ASN A 6 5.09 6.64 14.49
CA ASN A 6 5.57 6.11 13.22
C ASN A 6 4.52 6.39 12.15
N ARG A 7 4.95 6.99 11.03
CA ARG A 7 4.06 7.40 9.94
C ARG A 7 4.53 6.71 8.68
N LEU A 8 3.61 6.05 8.00
CA LEU A 8 3.79 5.44 6.70
C LEU A 8 2.78 6.08 5.76
N ARG A 9 3.21 6.70 4.65
CA ARG A 9 2.29 7.28 3.66
C ARG A 9 2.80 7.22 2.24
N PHE A 10 1.93 6.88 1.30
CA PHE A 10 2.19 7.07 -0.12
C PHE A 10 2.14 8.56 -0.47
N GLU A 11 3.11 8.98 -1.27
CA GLU A 11 3.19 10.31 -1.84
C GLU A 11 3.35 10.17 -3.35
N ASP A 12 2.36 10.71 -4.07
CA ASP A 12 2.47 10.89 -5.50
C ASP A 12 3.17 12.22 -5.74
N SER A 13 4.26 12.17 -6.50
CA SER A 13 5.06 13.34 -6.84
C SER A 13 4.95 13.70 -8.32
N GLY A 14 3.87 13.29 -8.97
CA GLY A 14 3.64 13.49 -10.40
C GLY A 14 4.66 12.71 -11.23
N ASP A 15 5.31 13.39 -12.18
CA ASP A 15 6.30 12.84 -13.11
C ASP A 15 7.47 12.09 -12.43
N SER A 16 7.66 12.26 -11.11
CA SER A 16 8.80 11.72 -10.37
C SER A 16 8.59 10.28 -9.85
N GLY A 17 7.39 9.73 -10.02
CA GLY A 17 7.01 8.37 -9.61
C GLY A 17 6.41 8.29 -8.19
N LEU A 18 6.09 7.06 -7.76
CA LEU A 18 5.47 6.79 -6.46
C LEU A 18 6.52 6.73 -5.35
N TRP A 19 6.31 7.49 -4.28
CA TRP A 19 7.15 7.48 -3.09
C TRP A 19 6.38 6.96 -1.88
N LEU A 20 7.11 6.38 -0.94
CA LEU A 20 6.60 5.97 0.35
C LEU A 20 7.37 6.73 1.44
N ARG A 21 6.70 7.66 2.09
CA ARG A 21 7.25 8.42 3.21
C ARG A 21 7.13 7.61 4.50
N THR A 22 8.25 7.47 5.19
CA THR A 22 8.38 6.82 6.50
C THR A 22 8.89 7.83 7.53
N SER A 23 8.87 7.48 8.82
CA SER A 23 9.53 8.31 9.87
C SER A 23 11.05 8.38 9.72
N ALA A 24 11.67 7.44 9.00
CA ALA A 24 13.11 7.40 8.75
C ALA A 24 13.54 8.10 7.45
N GLY A 25 12.59 8.54 6.61
CA GLY A 25 12.86 9.12 5.29
C GLY A 25 11.93 8.55 4.21
N SER A 26 12.27 8.77 2.94
CA SER A 26 11.43 8.37 1.79
C SER A 26 12.04 7.21 1.02
N ILE A 27 11.20 6.23 0.67
CA ILE A 27 11.56 5.09 -0.18
C ILE A 27 10.94 5.33 -1.55
N ARG A 28 11.76 5.32 -2.60
CA ARG A 28 11.27 5.41 -3.98
C ARG A 28 10.78 4.05 -4.45
N LEU A 29 9.55 3.97 -4.92
CA LEU A 29 8.98 2.75 -5.48
C LEU A 29 9.10 2.82 -7.01
N ASN A 30 10.29 2.52 -7.51
CA ASN A 30 10.52 2.46 -8.96
C ASN A 30 9.79 1.24 -9.55
N ASN A 31 8.85 1.48 -10.46
CA ASN A 31 8.75 0.83 -11.79
C ASN A 31 7.34 0.98 -12.38
N GLY A 32 7.31 1.43 -13.64
CA GLY A 32 6.13 1.70 -14.46
C GLY A 32 5.75 3.18 -14.42
N GLU A 33 5.84 3.86 -15.56
CA GLU A 33 5.34 5.23 -15.72
C GLU A 33 3.97 5.39 -15.06
N PRO A 34 3.67 6.58 -14.50
CA PRO A 34 2.28 6.94 -14.22
C PRO A 34 1.57 6.95 -15.57
N SER A 35 0.98 5.82 -15.95
CA SER A 35 0.11 5.75 -17.10
C SER A 35 -1.04 6.69 -16.77
N GLY A 36 -0.96 7.91 -17.30
CA GLY A 36 -1.97 8.92 -17.18
C GLY A 36 -3.27 8.34 -17.68
N HIS A 37 -4.09 7.90 -16.75
CA HIS A 37 -5.48 7.61 -16.99
C HIS A 37 -6.23 8.09 -15.76
N ASP A 38 -6.68 9.34 -15.86
CA ASP A 38 -7.76 9.86 -15.05
C ASP A 38 -8.94 8.91 -15.18
N SER A 39 -9.18 8.13 -14.13
CA SER A 39 -10.50 7.63 -13.84
C SER A 39 -10.54 7.31 -12.37
N TYR A 40 -11.40 8.04 -11.66
CA TYR A 40 -11.90 7.64 -10.36
C TYR A 40 -12.36 6.19 -10.47
N SER A 41 -11.47 5.27 -10.09
CA SER A 41 -11.80 3.86 -10.06
C SER A 41 -12.75 3.69 -8.87
N ILE A 42 -14.05 3.77 -9.16
CA ILE A 42 -15.13 3.14 -8.39
C ILE A 42 -15.08 1.63 -8.67
N GLY A 43 -13.85 1.10 -8.68
CA GLY A 43 -13.56 -0.31 -8.76
C GLY A 43 -13.31 -0.82 -7.35
N PRO A 44 -13.47 -2.12 -7.13
CA PRO A 44 -12.89 -2.76 -5.95
C PRO A 44 -11.45 -2.33 -5.71
N ARG A 45 -11.12 -2.05 -4.45
CA ARG A 45 -9.77 -1.69 -4.04
C ARG A 45 -9.24 -2.75 -3.11
N TRP A 46 -7.93 -2.94 -3.18
CA TRP A 46 -7.21 -3.71 -2.18
C TRP A 46 -7.24 -2.93 -0.86
N ASP A 47 -7.48 -3.63 0.24
CA ASP A 47 -7.55 -3.04 1.58
C ASP A 47 -7.00 -4.03 2.63
N LEU A 48 -6.98 -3.65 3.89
CA LEU A 48 -6.65 -4.50 5.03
C LEU A 48 -7.90 -4.76 5.87
N SER A 49 -8.03 -5.96 6.41
CA SER A 49 -9.04 -6.24 7.43
C SER A 49 -8.82 -5.35 8.66
N GLY A 50 -9.87 -5.09 9.45
CA GLY A 50 -9.78 -4.22 10.62
C GLY A 50 -8.78 -4.68 11.70
N ASP A 51 -8.46 -5.98 11.73
CA ASP A 51 -7.44 -6.58 12.59
C ASP A 51 -6.06 -6.71 11.91
N GLY A 52 -5.94 -6.29 10.65
CA GLY A 52 -4.73 -6.37 9.83
C GLY A 52 -4.27 -7.79 9.49
N SER A 53 -5.09 -8.82 9.72
CA SER A 53 -4.73 -10.22 9.45
C SER A 53 -4.96 -10.66 8.01
N TRP A 54 -5.66 -9.85 7.21
CA TRP A 54 -5.92 -10.12 5.80
C TRP A 54 -5.68 -8.89 4.94
N VAL A 55 -5.03 -9.09 3.79
CA VAL A 55 -5.26 -8.24 2.63
C VAL A 55 -6.57 -8.67 2.01
N THR A 56 -7.45 -7.71 1.79
CA THR A 56 -8.80 -7.93 1.27
C THR A 56 -8.95 -7.34 -0.13
N TRP A 57 -9.78 -8.00 -0.93
CA TRP A 57 -10.27 -7.52 -2.21
C TRP A 57 -11.78 -7.51 -2.15
N ARG A 58 -12.44 -6.37 -2.43
CA ARG A 58 -13.91 -6.27 -2.25
C ARG A 58 -14.38 -6.62 -0.83
N GLY A 59 -13.55 -6.39 0.18
CA GLY A 59 -13.84 -6.78 1.57
C GLY A 59 -13.73 -8.28 1.84
N GLN A 60 -13.34 -9.10 0.86
CA GLN A 60 -13.09 -10.54 1.04
C GLN A 60 -11.60 -10.79 1.27
N GLY A 61 -11.27 -11.59 2.29
CA GLY A 61 -9.89 -11.98 2.59
C GLY A 61 -9.25 -12.72 1.42
N SER A 62 -8.19 -12.15 0.84
CA SER A 62 -7.50 -12.68 -0.33
C SER A 62 -6.12 -13.22 0.02
N ILE A 63 -5.38 -12.53 0.90
CA ILE A 63 -4.06 -12.96 1.36
C ILE A 63 -4.06 -12.88 2.88
N TRP A 64 -3.76 -14.00 3.53
CA TRP A 64 -3.56 -14.04 4.97
C TRP A 64 -2.19 -13.49 5.34
N LEU A 65 -2.15 -12.64 6.36
CA LEU A 65 -0.92 -12.09 6.94
C LEU A 65 -0.63 -12.81 8.27
N PRO A 66 0.49 -13.57 8.34
CA PRO A 66 0.96 -14.12 9.60
C PRO A 66 1.16 -13.03 10.66
N PRO A 67 1.08 -13.34 11.97
CA PRO A 67 1.24 -12.36 13.05
C PRO A 67 2.44 -11.41 12.87
N ASP A 68 3.60 -11.93 12.45
CA ASP A 68 4.82 -11.14 12.26
C ASP A 68 4.79 -10.17 11.08
N PHE A 69 3.79 -10.30 10.20
CA PHE A 69 3.57 -9.44 9.04
C PHE A 69 2.38 -8.50 9.20
N ARG A 70 1.70 -8.54 10.34
CA ARG A 70 0.57 -7.64 10.59
C ARG A 70 1.06 -6.20 10.78
N PRO A 71 0.33 -5.22 10.22
CA PRO A 71 0.74 -3.82 10.28
C PRO A 71 0.66 -3.29 11.71
N GLN A 72 1.71 -2.58 12.14
CA GLN A 72 1.57 -1.56 13.18
C GLN A 72 1.06 -0.25 12.56
N VAL A 73 1.52 0.03 11.35
CA VAL A 73 1.08 1.14 10.51
C VAL A 73 0.97 0.66 9.09
N SER A 74 0.01 1.18 8.34
CA SER A 74 -0.15 0.89 6.92
C SER A 74 -0.59 2.14 6.17
N ASP A 75 -0.42 2.10 4.86
CA ASP A 75 -1.09 3.02 3.96
C ASP A 75 -1.44 2.30 2.65
N ILE A 76 -2.38 2.85 1.90
CA ILE A 76 -2.84 2.32 0.63
C ILE A 76 -2.66 3.42 -0.41
N SER A 77 -2.09 3.08 -1.57
CA SER A 77 -1.87 4.04 -2.63
C SER A 77 -3.20 4.60 -3.13
N ARG A 78 -3.17 5.81 -3.70
CA ARG A 78 -4.39 6.53 -4.12
C ARG A 78 -5.25 5.75 -5.12
N ASP A 79 -4.60 5.00 -6.01
CA ASP A 79 -5.21 4.11 -7.01
C ASP A 79 -5.64 2.75 -6.43
N GLY A 80 -5.29 2.45 -5.18
CA GLY A 80 -5.57 1.18 -4.52
C GLY A 80 -4.78 0.00 -5.05
N SER A 81 -3.74 0.21 -5.88
CA SER A 81 -2.93 -0.86 -6.46
C SER A 81 -1.80 -1.34 -5.55
N ALA A 82 -1.47 -0.57 -4.50
CA ALA A 82 -0.39 -0.90 -3.59
C ALA A 82 -0.80 -0.71 -2.12
N ILE A 83 -0.31 -1.62 -1.27
CA ILE A 83 -0.43 -1.55 0.19
C ILE A 83 0.97 -1.55 0.79
N ALA A 84 1.26 -0.55 1.61
CA ALA A 84 2.48 -0.49 2.40
C ALA A 84 2.19 -0.92 3.84
N ILE A 85 3.04 -1.78 4.39
CA ILE A 85 2.91 -2.38 5.72
C ILE A 85 4.19 -2.11 6.49
N GLY A 86 4.09 -1.29 7.55
CA GLY A 86 5.14 -1.08 8.53
C GLY A 86 4.99 -2.06 9.69
N ARG A 87 6.03 -2.85 9.95
CA ARG A 87 6.05 -3.89 10.99
C ARG A 87 6.68 -3.36 12.30
N PRO A 88 6.37 -3.96 13.46
CA PRO A 88 7.00 -3.59 14.73
C PRO A 88 8.54 -3.71 14.74
N THR A 89 9.09 -4.56 13.86
CA THR A 89 10.54 -4.73 13.68
C THR A 89 11.21 -3.58 12.92
N GLY A 90 10.46 -2.57 12.49
CA GLY A 90 10.96 -1.42 11.71
C GLY A 90 11.05 -1.68 10.20
N HIS A 91 10.80 -2.91 9.76
CA HIS A 91 10.77 -3.25 8.35
C HIS A 91 9.47 -2.80 7.67
N VAL A 92 9.59 -2.42 6.39
CA VAL A 92 8.46 -2.08 5.53
C VAL A 92 8.33 -3.11 4.42
N VAL A 93 7.11 -3.60 4.20
CA VAL A 93 6.74 -4.48 3.07
C VAL A 93 5.78 -3.70 2.18
N VAL A 94 5.99 -3.70 0.87
CA VAL A 94 5.08 -3.09 -0.10
C VAL A 94 4.56 -4.19 -1.02
N LEU A 95 3.25 -4.38 -0.99
CA LEU A 95 2.52 -5.30 -1.87
C LEU A 95 1.96 -4.47 -3.02
N ARG A 96 2.40 -4.73 -4.26
CA ARG A 96 1.79 -4.15 -5.47
C ARG A 96 1.00 -5.24 -6.17
N MET A 97 -0.24 -4.93 -6.50
CA MET A 97 -1.17 -5.86 -7.11
C MET A 97 -1.42 -5.44 -8.56
N SER A 98 -1.21 -6.36 -9.48
CA SER A 98 -1.62 -6.22 -10.88
C SER A 98 -2.93 -6.97 -11.10
N MET A 99 -3.87 -6.35 -11.82
CA MET A 99 -5.02 -7.06 -12.35
C MET A 99 -4.61 -7.63 -13.71
N ASP A 100 -4.41 -8.94 -13.79
CA ASP A 100 -4.37 -9.59 -15.10
C ASP A 100 -5.80 -9.64 -15.62
N VAL A 101 -6.14 -8.75 -16.55
CA VAL A 101 -7.41 -8.82 -17.26
C VAL A 101 -7.30 -10.02 -18.21
N LEU A 102 -7.90 -11.15 -17.82
CA LEU A 102 -8.13 -12.24 -18.76
C LEU A 102 -9.14 -11.74 -19.80
N PHE A 103 -8.68 -11.48 -21.02
CA PHE A 103 -9.58 -11.29 -22.16
C PHE A 103 -10.28 -12.63 -22.43
N THR A 104 -11.62 -12.64 -22.33
CA THR A 104 -12.48 -13.79 -22.69
C THR A 104 -13.19 -13.51 -24.00
#